data_AF-A0A2H0VNN6-F1
#
_entry.id   AF-A0A2H0VNN6-F1
#
_cell.length_a   1.000
_cell.length_b   1.000
_cell.length_c   1.000
_cell.angle_alpha   90.00
_cell.angle_beta   90.00
_cell.angle_gamma   90.00
#
_symmetry.space_group_name_H-M   'P 1'
#
loop_
_entity.id
_entity.type
_entity.pdbx_description
1 polymer ?
#
loop_
_entity_poly.entity_id
_entity_poly.type
_entity_poly.pdbx_seq_one_letter_code
_entity_poly.pdbx_strand_id
1 'polypeptide(L)'
;MKIKKCILLIIIALIPLLEAKPPEVTPKDVQKKVKEIFKAHVTYKKMTNELMARVLKNYIEEIDATKTYLMKSEIDQWLEPSDELLNKMISDFKNNNYSSFEEIHALLNKAIARRNHIEATLEKSAIIKDVKAEDLKEDVWPNDLDELSNKLLKVRSLQQQAAEKFNEETIDNFFQRIKKRRLNHETELIGSSDEEQKKIILSYFLKSFATALDTHTNYFTPSEASQFMIHVQQRLFGIGAQLRDSLNGFSIVRILDNGPASKGNKLKINDKIVAVDNEPVVGMDITEAVELIRGEKGTKVLLTILRETQDQTSEKINVELTRGEVVLEESRLESSLEPFADGVIAHLSLFSFYQDPKSSSASDIKKAIQDIQKNHNLKGIVLDLRNNSGGLLPQAVSVTGLFITKGIVVSIKDNSGKVQHLRDTDGKMSWDGPLVVL
;
A
#
# COMPACT_ATOMS: atom_id res chain seq x y z
N MET A 1 -53.28 -29.27 25.50
CA MET A 1 -52.41 -28.08 25.46
C MET A 1 -51.43 -28.23 24.29
N LYS A 2 -51.39 -27.22 23.41
CA LYS A 2 -50.80 -27.26 22.06
C LYS A 2 -49.26 -27.22 22.09
N ILE A 3 -48.63 -28.13 21.35
CA ILE A 3 -47.20 -28.10 21.00
C ILE A 3 -47.03 -27.10 19.84
N LYS A 4 -46.36 -25.98 20.07
CA LYS A 4 -45.97 -25.02 19.02
C LYS A 4 -44.54 -25.32 18.56
N LYS A 5 -44.42 -25.75 17.30
CA LYS A 5 -43.17 -25.77 16.52
C LYS A 5 -42.66 -24.33 16.37
N CYS A 6 -41.45 -24.04 16.85
CA CYS A 6 -40.72 -22.83 16.46
C CYS A 6 -40.05 -23.09 15.11
N ILE A 7 -40.55 -22.42 14.07
CA ILE A 7 -39.93 -22.33 12.76
C ILE A 7 -38.79 -21.34 12.87
N LEU A 8 -37.55 -21.84 12.76
CA LEU A 8 -36.34 -21.04 12.64
C LEU A 8 -36.32 -20.47 11.21
N LEU A 9 -36.78 -19.23 11.05
CA LEU A 9 -36.66 -18.46 9.82
C LEU A 9 -35.17 -18.09 9.64
N ILE A 10 -34.49 -18.83 8.77
CA ILE A 10 -33.15 -18.49 8.27
C ILE A 10 -33.34 -17.33 7.30
N ILE A 11 -33.03 -16.11 7.75
CA ILE A 11 -32.87 -14.95 6.87
C ILE A 11 -31.56 -15.18 6.12
N ILE A 12 -31.64 -15.64 4.87
CA ILE A 12 -30.54 -15.57 3.92
C ILE A 12 -30.53 -14.12 3.46
N ALA A 13 -29.75 -13.27 4.15
CA ALA A 13 -29.39 -11.99 3.60
C ALA A 13 -28.46 -12.25 2.39
N LEU A 14 -29.02 -12.15 1.19
CA LEU A 14 -28.23 -11.97 -0.03
C LEU A 14 -27.47 -10.65 0.16
N ILE A 15 -26.21 -10.75 0.57
CA ILE A 15 -25.28 -9.62 0.49
C ILE A 15 -24.89 -9.51 -0.98
N PRO A 16 -25.14 -8.38 -1.66
CA PRO A 16 -24.72 -8.21 -3.04
C PRO A 16 -23.19 -8.27 -3.10
N LEU A 17 -22.69 -8.94 -4.15
CA LEU A 17 -21.28 -9.00 -4.53
C LEU A 17 -20.63 -7.63 -4.33
N LEU A 18 -19.58 -7.58 -3.49
CA LEU A 18 -18.76 -6.40 -3.32
C LEU A 18 -17.94 -6.21 -4.61
N GLU A 19 -18.46 -5.40 -5.53
CA GLU A 19 -17.61 -4.60 -6.42
C GLU A 19 -16.67 -3.76 -5.54
N ALA A 20 -15.45 -3.50 -5.99
CA ALA A 20 -14.53 -2.58 -5.34
C ALA A 20 -15.12 -1.15 -5.41
N LYS A 21 -16.03 -0.83 -4.49
CA LYS A 21 -16.72 0.45 -4.48
C LYS A 21 -15.73 1.56 -4.15
N PRO A 22 -15.78 2.70 -4.87
CA PRO A 22 -15.04 3.89 -4.48
C PRO A 22 -15.41 4.26 -3.04
N PRO A 23 -14.52 4.94 -2.30
CA PRO A 23 -14.78 5.32 -0.92
C PRO A 23 -16.13 6.04 -0.82
N GLU A 24 -17.08 5.46 -0.09
CA GLU A 24 -18.36 6.10 0.25
C GLU A 24 -18.09 7.21 1.27
N VAL A 25 -17.40 8.27 0.84
CA VAL A 25 -17.04 9.43 1.67
C VAL A 25 -17.85 10.61 1.22
N THR A 26 -18.73 11.10 2.09
CA THR A 26 -19.48 12.33 1.89
C THR A 26 -18.80 13.50 2.60
N PRO A 27 -19.15 14.76 2.25
CA PRO A 27 -18.65 15.95 2.96
C PRO A 27 -18.88 15.89 4.48
N LYS A 28 -19.99 15.29 4.91
CA LYS A 28 -20.33 15.09 6.33
C LYS A 28 -19.42 14.05 7.00
N ASP A 29 -19.07 12.99 6.28
CA ASP A 29 -18.17 11.96 6.79
C ASP A 29 -16.77 12.52 7.02
N VAL A 30 -16.29 13.40 6.12
CA VAL A 30 -15.02 14.10 6.30
C VAL A 30 -15.00 14.90 7.60
N GLN A 31 -16.02 15.72 7.86
CA GLN A 31 -16.10 16.46 9.12
C GLN A 31 -16.11 15.55 10.35
N LYS A 32 -16.86 14.45 10.28
CA LYS A 32 -16.94 13.48 11.37
C LYS A 32 -15.57 12.86 11.64
N LYS A 33 -14.87 12.41 10.59
CA LYS A 33 -13.53 11.82 10.68
C LYS A 33 -12.51 12.82 11.24
N VAL A 34 -12.50 14.06 10.76
CA VAL A 34 -11.61 15.11 11.28
C VAL A 34 -11.85 15.37 12.77
N LYS A 35 -13.12 15.42 13.22
CA LYS A 35 -13.46 15.56 14.65
C LYS A 35 -12.99 14.37 15.47
N GLU A 36 -13.16 13.15 14.97
CA GLU A 36 -12.68 11.93 15.63
C GLU A 36 -11.15 11.91 15.74
N ILE A 37 -10.44 12.28 14.67
CA ILE A 37 -8.99 12.41 14.66
C ILE A 37 -8.55 13.45 15.69
N PHE A 38 -9.09 14.67 15.68
CA PHE A 38 -8.73 15.70 16.69
C PHE A 38 -9.01 15.26 18.13
N LYS A 39 -10.08 14.50 18.36
CA LYS A 39 -10.38 13.97 19.69
C LYS A 39 -9.30 12.97 20.15
N ALA A 40 -8.81 12.13 19.25
CA ALA A 40 -7.84 11.07 19.52
C ALA A 40 -6.36 11.54 19.47
N HIS A 41 -6.04 12.52 18.62
CA HIS A 41 -4.68 12.96 18.35
C HIS A 41 -3.97 13.50 19.60
N VAL A 42 -2.67 13.27 19.77
CA VAL A 42 -1.93 13.67 20.98
C VAL A 42 -1.79 15.20 21.08
N THR A 43 -1.36 15.85 19.99
CA THR A 43 -1.02 17.29 19.97
C THR A 43 -2.16 18.18 19.47
N TYR A 44 -2.70 17.94 18.27
CA TYR A 44 -3.64 18.83 17.60
C TYR A 44 -5.11 18.53 17.95
N LYS A 45 -5.88 19.58 18.25
CA LYS A 45 -7.28 19.46 18.72
C LYS A 45 -8.29 20.25 17.89
N LYS A 46 -7.84 21.12 16.98
CA LYS A 46 -8.70 21.98 16.16
C LYS A 46 -8.00 22.39 14.88
N MET A 47 -8.78 22.79 13.88
CA MET A 47 -8.29 23.38 12.64
C MET A 47 -7.83 24.84 12.88
N THR A 48 -6.57 25.14 12.58
CA THR A 48 -5.95 26.47 12.64
C THR A 48 -5.50 26.91 11.24
N ASN A 49 -5.21 28.20 11.03
CA ASN A 49 -4.69 28.71 9.76
C ASN A 49 -3.38 27.99 9.38
N GLU A 50 -2.47 27.81 10.34
CA GLU A 50 -1.22 27.07 10.15
C GLU A 50 -1.46 25.62 9.68
N LEU A 51 -2.44 24.92 10.29
CA LEU A 51 -2.76 23.55 9.90
C LEU A 51 -3.42 23.51 8.51
N MET A 52 -4.31 24.45 8.19
CA MET A 52 -4.94 24.53 6.88
C MET A 52 -3.92 24.86 5.77
N ALA A 53 -2.95 25.73 6.03
CA ALA A 53 -1.85 26.01 5.10
C ALA A 53 -1.02 24.74 4.84
N ARG A 54 -0.73 23.95 5.88
CA ARG A 54 -0.09 22.63 5.71
C ARG A 54 -0.95 21.65 4.92
N VAL A 55 -2.26 21.59 5.18
CA VAL A 55 -3.19 20.74 4.42
C VAL A 55 -3.15 21.10 2.94
N LEU A 56 -3.20 22.39 2.59
CA LEU A 56 -3.13 22.87 1.21
C LEU A 56 -1.82 22.45 0.52
N LYS A 57 -0.70 22.69 1.18
CA LYS A 57 0.62 22.29 0.67
C LYS A 57 0.68 20.79 0.41
N ASN A 58 0.31 19.98 1.41
CA ASN A 58 0.31 18.52 1.29
C ASN A 58 -0.67 18.05 0.21
N TYR A 59 -1.80 18.72 0.03
CA TYR A 59 -2.77 18.40 -1.02
C TYR A 59 -2.18 18.58 -2.42
N ILE A 60 -1.50 19.70 -2.66
CA ILE A 60 -0.87 19.98 -3.96
C ILE A 60 0.30 19.03 -4.22
N GLU A 61 1.09 18.73 -3.19
CA GLU A 61 2.17 17.73 -3.27
C GLU A 61 1.61 16.33 -3.57
N GLU A 62 0.48 15.95 -2.98
CA GLU A 62 -0.10 14.62 -3.16
C GLU A 62 -0.72 14.44 -4.56
N ILE A 63 -1.37 15.47 -5.12
CA ILE A 63 -1.96 15.40 -6.48
C ILE A 63 -0.93 15.56 -7.61
N ASP A 64 0.24 16.16 -7.34
CA ASP A 64 1.34 16.32 -8.31
C ASP A 64 2.71 16.08 -7.65
N ALA A 65 2.91 14.89 -7.10
CA ALA A 65 4.15 14.51 -6.40
C ALA A 65 5.41 14.58 -7.27
N THR A 66 5.25 14.41 -8.59
CA THR A 66 6.36 14.50 -9.54
C THR A 66 6.61 15.92 -10.04
N LYS A 67 5.70 16.87 -9.75
CA LYS A 67 5.75 18.26 -10.20
C LYS A 67 5.88 18.32 -11.73
N THR A 68 5.06 17.52 -12.42
CA THR A 68 5.04 17.37 -13.88
C THR A 68 3.69 17.72 -14.51
N TYR A 69 2.73 18.19 -13.72
CA TYR A 69 1.45 18.67 -14.21
C TYR A 69 1.31 20.18 -14.02
N LEU A 70 1.41 20.65 -12.77
CA LEU A 70 1.09 22.01 -12.37
C LEU A 70 2.28 22.96 -12.57
N MET A 71 2.01 24.23 -12.86
CA MET A 71 3.02 25.29 -12.87
C MET A 71 2.88 26.15 -11.62
N LYS A 72 4.01 26.66 -11.12
CA LYS A 72 4.07 27.49 -9.91
C LYS A 72 3.11 28.69 -9.99
N SER A 73 3.10 29.39 -11.13
CA SER A 73 2.20 30.53 -11.38
C SER A 73 0.71 30.20 -11.25
N GLU A 74 0.31 28.94 -11.41
CA GLU A 74 -1.08 28.50 -11.30
C GLU A 74 -1.49 28.19 -9.86
N ILE A 75 -0.52 27.85 -9.01
CA ILE A 75 -0.76 27.32 -7.66
C ILE A 75 -0.23 28.20 -6.54
N ASP A 76 0.47 29.30 -6.84
CA ASP A 76 1.07 30.19 -5.85
C ASP A 76 0.09 30.66 -4.77
N GLN A 77 -1.17 30.93 -5.14
CA GLN A 77 -2.22 31.32 -4.19
C GLN A 77 -2.55 30.26 -3.13
N TRP A 78 -2.24 28.98 -3.37
CA TRP A 78 -2.47 27.89 -2.44
C TRP A 78 -1.18 27.36 -1.81
N LEU A 79 -0.02 27.58 -2.44
CA LEU A 79 1.29 27.33 -1.85
C LEU A 79 1.63 28.36 -0.76
N GLU A 80 1.30 29.62 -1.01
CA GLU A 80 1.47 30.75 -0.08
C GLU A 80 0.11 31.45 0.14
N PRO A 81 -0.84 30.77 0.81
CA PRO A 81 -2.21 31.27 0.94
C PRO A 81 -2.30 32.48 1.88
N SER A 82 -3.10 33.48 1.49
CA SER A 82 -3.38 34.63 2.35
C SER A 82 -4.24 34.22 3.56
N ASP A 83 -4.13 34.99 4.66
CA ASP A 83 -4.96 34.75 5.85
C ASP A 83 -6.47 34.82 5.54
N GLU A 84 -6.87 35.67 4.59
CA GLU A 84 -8.26 35.76 4.13
C GLU A 84 -8.72 34.45 3.47
N LEU A 85 -7.90 33.87 2.60
CA LEU A 85 -8.18 32.59 1.96
C LEU A 85 -8.24 31.46 2.99
N LEU A 86 -7.28 31.41 3.93
CA LEU A 86 -7.27 30.40 5.00
C LEU A 86 -8.51 30.48 5.88
N ASN A 87 -8.91 31.69 6.29
CA ASN A 87 -10.11 31.90 7.09
C ASN A 87 -11.38 31.49 6.33
N LYS A 88 -11.47 31.82 5.03
CA LYS A 88 -12.56 31.38 4.15
C LYS A 88 -12.61 29.86 4.08
N MET A 89 -11.49 29.18 3.80
CA MET A 89 -11.43 27.72 3.68
C MET A 89 -11.77 27.00 4.98
N ILE A 90 -11.38 27.53 6.14
CA ILE A 90 -11.78 27.00 7.44
C ILE A 90 -13.30 27.17 7.67
N SER A 91 -13.88 28.28 7.22
CA SER A 91 -15.33 28.50 7.27
C SER A 91 -16.07 27.54 6.33
N ASP A 92 -15.59 27.39 5.09
CA ASP A 92 -16.13 26.45 4.10
C ASP A 92 -16.08 25.01 4.63
N PHE A 93 -14.94 24.59 5.18
CA PHE A 93 -14.80 23.30 5.83
C PHE A 93 -15.87 23.06 6.91
N LYS A 94 -16.13 24.05 7.78
CA LYS A 94 -17.18 23.97 8.82
C LYS A 94 -18.59 23.85 8.25
N ASN A 95 -18.81 24.33 7.03
CA ASN A 95 -20.08 24.25 6.31
C ASN A 95 -20.19 23.03 5.37
N ASN A 96 -19.23 22.11 5.41
CA ASN A 96 -19.11 20.98 4.48
C ASN A 96 -18.91 21.40 3.01
N ASN A 97 -18.35 22.58 2.80
CA ASN A 97 -17.99 23.10 1.48
C ASN A 97 -16.50 22.85 1.21
N TYR A 98 -16.19 22.30 0.04
CA TYR A 98 -14.83 21.98 -0.41
C TYR A 98 -14.51 22.65 -1.76
N SER A 99 -15.22 23.72 -2.11
CA SER A 99 -15.12 24.38 -3.43
C SER A 99 -13.69 24.79 -3.80
N SER A 100 -12.87 25.24 -2.84
CA SER A 100 -11.46 25.56 -3.12
C SER A 100 -10.64 24.34 -3.54
N PHE A 101 -10.94 23.14 -3.04
CA PHE A 101 -10.31 21.90 -3.50
C PHE A 101 -10.88 21.43 -4.84
N GLU A 102 -12.16 21.69 -5.10
CA GLU A 102 -12.78 21.47 -6.42
C GLU A 102 -12.15 22.38 -7.49
N GLU A 103 -11.84 23.64 -7.16
CA GLU A 103 -11.12 24.58 -8.02
C GLU A 103 -9.70 24.08 -8.35
N ILE A 104 -8.98 23.54 -7.37
CA ILE A 104 -7.66 22.93 -7.56
C ILE A 104 -7.76 21.72 -8.50
N HIS A 105 -8.76 20.85 -8.35
CA HIS A 105 -8.97 19.72 -9.26
C HIS A 105 -9.37 20.17 -10.67
N ALA A 106 -10.18 21.22 -10.81
CA ALA A 106 -10.51 21.78 -12.11
C ALA A 106 -9.27 22.32 -12.83
N LEU A 107 -8.32 22.89 -12.09
CA LEU A 107 -7.00 23.27 -12.61
C LEU A 107 -6.19 22.02 -13.01
N LEU A 108 -6.15 20.99 -12.15
CA LEU A 108 -5.45 19.74 -12.43
C LEU A 108 -5.95 19.08 -13.73
N ASN A 109 -7.26 19.05 -13.97
CA ASN A 109 -7.83 18.51 -15.21
C ASN A 109 -7.29 19.23 -16.45
N LYS A 110 -7.16 20.57 -16.38
CA LYS A 110 -6.57 21.38 -17.46
C LYS A 110 -5.07 21.10 -17.61
N ALA A 111 -4.36 20.95 -16.49
CA ALA A 111 -2.94 20.64 -16.46
C ALA A 111 -2.63 19.25 -17.06
N ILE A 112 -3.47 18.25 -16.79
CA ILE A 112 -3.39 16.91 -17.39
C ILE A 112 -3.61 16.97 -18.90
N ALA A 113 -4.65 17.68 -19.36
CA ALA A 113 -4.89 17.86 -20.79
C ALA A 113 -3.71 18.57 -21.49
N ARG A 114 -3.15 19.61 -20.87
CA ARG A 114 -1.95 20.30 -21.33
C ARG A 114 -0.76 19.34 -21.42
N ARG A 115 -0.46 18.59 -20.34
CA ARG A 115 0.65 17.64 -20.30
C ARG A 115 0.54 16.61 -21.43
N ASN A 116 -0.65 16.05 -21.63
CA ASN A 116 -0.89 15.07 -22.69
C ASN A 116 -0.63 15.66 -24.09
N HIS A 117 -0.95 16.94 -24.30
CA HIS A 117 -0.62 17.61 -25.56
C HIS A 117 0.89 17.83 -25.75
N ILE A 118 1.60 18.21 -24.68
CA ILE A 118 3.06 18.35 -24.68
C ILE A 118 3.71 16.99 -25.01
N GLU A 119 3.30 15.92 -24.33
CA GLU A 119 3.81 14.56 -24.54
C GLU A 119 3.66 14.10 -26.00
N ALA A 120 2.51 14.36 -26.63
CA ALA A 120 2.29 14.04 -28.04
C ALA A 120 3.23 14.82 -29.00
N THR A 121 3.67 16.01 -28.60
CA THR A 121 4.65 16.81 -29.35
C THR A 121 6.07 16.30 -29.11
N LEU A 122 6.38 15.92 -27.88
CA LEU A 122 7.69 15.38 -27.48
C LEU A 122 7.95 13.99 -28.08
N GLU A 123 6.91 13.22 -28.43
CA GLU A 123 7.05 11.95 -29.16
C GLU A 123 7.86 12.07 -30.46
N LYS A 124 7.83 13.24 -31.10
CA LYS A 124 8.53 13.54 -32.35
C LYS A 124 9.81 14.38 -32.17
N SER A 125 10.11 14.78 -30.94
CA SER A 125 11.21 15.70 -30.64
C SER A 125 12.54 14.97 -30.48
N ALA A 126 13.64 15.67 -30.80
CA ALA A 126 14.98 15.14 -30.56
C ALA A 126 15.23 14.98 -29.05
N ILE A 127 15.83 13.85 -28.65
CA ILE A 127 16.20 13.59 -27.26
C ILE A 127 17.40 14.45 -26.83
N ILE A 128 17.45 14.76 -25.54
CA ILE A 128 18.63 15.35 -24.91
C ILE A 128 19.61 14.21 -24.59
N LYS A 129 20.85 14.32 -25.06
CA LYS A 129 21.92 13.35 -24.73
C LYS A 129 22.47 13.61 -23.32
N ASP A 130 22.91 12.55 -22.66
CA ASP A 130 23.64 12.57 -21.38
C ASP A 130 22.90 13.18 -20.18
N VAL A 131 21.55 13.22 -20.23
CA VAL A 131 20.72 13.55 -19.05
C VAL A 131 21.00 12.58 -17.90
N LYS A 132 21.17 13.11 -16.69
CA LYS A 132 21.40 12.33 -15.45
C LYS A 132 20.19 12.40 -14.53
N ALA A 133 20.06 11.42 -13.64
CA ALA A 133 19.00 11.41 -12.63
C ALA A 133 19.07 12.65 -11.71
N GLU A 134 20.27 13.18 -11.46
CA GLU A 134 20.51 14.43 -10.73
C GLU A 134 19.81 15.64 -11.36
N ASP A 135 19.66 15.67 -12.69
CA ASP A 135 19.02 16.77 -13.42
C ASP A 135 17.50 16.83 -13.22
N LEU A 136 16.94 15.80 -12.56
CA LEU A 136 15.52 15.70 -12.17
C LEU A 136 15.30 15.79 -10.66
N LYS A 137 16.34 15.94 -9.84
CA LYS A 137 16.22 16.04 -8.38
C LYS A 137 15.65 17.39 -7.91
N GLU A 138 15.48 18.35 -8.81
CA GLU A 138 14.86 19.63 -8.49
C GLU A 138 13.39 19.45 -8.11
N ASP A 139 13.14 19.57 -6.81
CA ASP A 139 11.83 19.39 -6.19
C ASP A 139 10.98 20.68 -6.25
N VAL A 140 10.97 21.34 -7.40
CA VAL A 140 10.30 22.63 -7.63
C VAL A 140 9.31 22.49 -8.79
N TRP A 141 8.16 23.15 -8.67
CA TRP A 141 7.21 23.26 -9.79
C TRP A 141 7.76 24.19 -10.86
N PRO A 142 7.61 23.84 -12.15
CA PRO A 142 8.03 24.71 -13.25
C PRO A 142 7.30 26.05 -13.18
N ASN A 143 8.00 27.15 -13.46
CA ASN A 143 7.44 28.49 -13.47
C ASN A 143 6.56 28.73 -14.70
N ASP A 144 6.88 28.10 -15.83
CA ASP A 144 6.21 28.28 -17.12
C ASP A 144 6.15 26.99 -17.96
N LEU A 145 5.57 27.12 -19.16
CA LEU A 145 5.39 26.03 -20.10
C LEU A 145 6.70 25.49 -20.68
N ASP A 146 7.72 26.34 -20.81
CA ASP A 146 9.00 25.95 -21.39
C ASP A 146 9.80 25.12 -20.37
N GLU A 147 9.82 25.54 -19.10
CA GLU A 147 10.39 24.77 -18.00
C GLU A 147 9.68 23.42 -17.83
N LEU A 148 8.34 23.40 -17.89
CA LEU A 148 7.56 22.16 -17.84
C LEU A 148 7.90 21.23 -19.01
N SER A 149 7.93 21.75 -20.23
CA SER A 149 8.25 20.99 -21.43
C SER A 149 9.67 20.43 -21.40
N ASN A 150 10.64 21.24 -20.93
CA ASN A 150 12.02 20.82 -20.74
C ASN A 150 12.14 19.71 -19.69
N LYS A 151 11.43 19.82 -18.57
CA LYS A 151 11.39 18.79 -17.52
C LYS A 151 10.83 17.46 -18.07
N LEU A 152 9.72 17.51 -18.80
CA LEU A 152 9.15 16.33 -19.46
C LEU A 152 10.09 15.73 -20.52
N LEU A 153 10.78 16.57 -21.28
CA LEU A 153 11.77 16.12 -22.26
C LEU A 153 12.98 15.45 -21.60
N LYS A 154 13.46 15.95 -20.46
CA LYS A 154 14.52 15.29 -19.66
C LYS A 154 14.06 13.93 -19.15
N VAL A 155 12.85 13.83 -18.60
CA VAL A 155 12.25 12.55 -18.15
C VAL A 155 12.19 11.55 -19.31
N ARG A 156 11.68 11.98 -20.47
CA ARG A 156 11.61 11.13 -21.67
C ARG A 156 12.99 10.71 -22.17
N SER A 157 13.96 11.62 -22.16
CA SER A 157 15.33 11.35 -22.60
C SER A 157 16.00 10.31 -21.70
N LEU A 158 15.79 10.38 -20.38
CA LEU A 158 16.27 9.36 -19.44
C LEU A 158 15.60 8.00 -19.65
N GLN A 159 14.28 7.98 -19.88
CA GLN A 159 13.56 6.76 -20.21
C GLN A 159 14.09 6.12 -21.50
N GLN A 160 14.39 6.93 -22.51
CA GLN A 160 14.98 6.46 -23.76
C GLN A 160 16.40 5.90 -23.55
N GLN A 161 17.28 6.63 -22.85
CA GLN A 161 18.64 6.17 -22.54
C GLN A 161 18.65 4.86 -21.75
N ALA A 162 17.72 4.70 -20.80
CA ALA A 162 17.54 3.45 -20.08
C ALA A 162 17.11 2.29 -21.01
N ALA A 163 16.38 2.62 -22.08
CA ALA A 163 15.86 1.66 -23.05
C ALA A 163 16.85 1.34 -24.20
N GLU A 164 17.88 2.15 -24.44
CA GLU A 164 18.83 2.03 -25.58
C GLU A 164 19.53 0.68 -25.71
N LYS A 165 19.69 -0.06 -24.61
CA LYS A 165 20.37 -1.37 -24.59
C LYS A 165 19.46 -2.54 -25.00
N PHE A 166 18.18 -2.29 -25.27
CA PHE A 166 17.19 -3.32 -25.57
C PHE A 166 16.81 -3.33 -27.06
N ASN A 167 16.16 -4.41 -27.50
CA ASN A 167 15.66 -4.50 -28.87
C ASN A 167 14.42 -3.59 -29.08
N GLU A 168 14.12 -3.26 -30.34
CA GLU A 168 13.03 -2.33 -30.70
C GLU A 168 11.68 -2.72 -30.11
N GLU A 169 11.33 -4.02 -30.14
CA GLU A 169 10.09 -4.53 -29.56
C GLU A 169 10.01 -4.29 -28.04
N THR A 170 11.11 -4.52 -27.31
CA THR A 170 11.17 -4.29 -25.86
C THR A 170 11.07 -2.81 -25.53
N ILE A 171 11.63 -1.94 -26.38
CA ILE A 171 11.55 -0.48 -26.24
C ILE A 171 10.10 -0.01 -26.43
N ASP A 172 9.42 -0.44 -27.49
CA ASP A 172 8.02 -0.07 -27.73
C ASP A 172 7.12 -0.54 -26.57
N ASN A 173 7.28 -1.79 -26.17
CA ASN A 173 6.61 -2.39 -25.02
C ASN A 173 6.86 -1.63 -23.70
N PHE A 174 8.06 -1.10 -23.52
CA PHE A 174 8.41 -0.27 -22.36
C PHE A 174 7.66 1.07 -22.36
N PHE A 175 7.65 1.80 -23.48
CA PHE A 175 6.93 3.07 -23.58
C PHE A 175 5.41 2.90 -23.51
N GLN A 176 4.86 1.83 -24.08
CA GLN A 176 3.44 1.50 -23.94
C GLN A 176 3.06 1.29 -22.47
N ARG A 177 3.88 0.58 -21.68
CA ARG A 177 3.63 0.41 -20.23
C ARG A 177 3.69 1.72 -19.46
N ILE A 178 4.65 2.60 -19.76
CA ILE A 178 4.77 3.91 -19.10
C ILE A 178 3.54 4.77 -19.42
N LYS A 179 3.17 4.87 -20.69
CA LYS A 179 2.00 5.63 -21.14
C LYS A 179 0.73 5.12 -20.47
N LYS A 180 0.55 3.80 -20.44
CA LYS A 180 -0.58 3.14 -19.80
C LYS A 180 -0.66 3.47 -18.29
N ARG A 181 0.44 3.31 -17.55
CA ARG A 181 0.49 3.65 -16.10
C ARG A 181 0.16 5.11 -15.83
N ARG A 182 0.67 6.02 -16.65
CA ARG A 182 0.35 7.44 -16.54
C ARG A 182 -1.14 7.70 -16.74
N LEU A 183 -1.72 7.17 -17.82
CA LEU A 183 -3.14 7.37 -18.13
C LEU A 183 -4.07 6.78 -17.05
N ASN A 184 -3.72 5.61 -16.50
CA ASN A 184 -4.48 5.01 -15.40
C ASN A 184 -4.44 5.94 -14.17
N HIS A 185 -3.25 6.41 -13.78
CA HIS A 185 -3.10 7.34 -12.67
C HIS A 185 -3.84 8.68 -12.89
N GLU A 186 -3.78 9.26 -14.10
CA GLU A 186 -4.57 10.45 -14.46
C GLU A 186 -6.08 10.19 -14.34
N THR A 187 -6.53 9.00 -14.73
CA THR A 187 -7.95 8.60 -14.63
C THR A 187 -8.39 8.48 -13.16
N GLU A 188 -7.56 7.87 -12.31
CA GLU A 188 -7.81 7.77 -10.86
C GLU A 188 -7.84 9.14 -10.17
N LEU A 189 -7.03 10.10 -10.62
CA LEU A 189 -7.00 11.47 -10.07
C LEU A 189 -8.22 12.30 -10.44
N ILE A 190 -8.72 12.13 -11.66
CA ILE A 190 -9.86 12.91 -12.19
C ILE A 190 -11.20 12.27 -11.81
N GLY A 191 -11.26 10.93 -11.77
CA GLY A 191 -12.50 10.16 -11.66
C GLY A 191 -13.28 10.08 -12.97
N SER A 192 -14.16 9.09 -13.07
CA SER A 192 -14.97 8.83 -14.27
C SER A 192 -16.30 9.60 -14.29
N SER A 193 -16.67 10.21 -13.17
CA SER A 193 -17.90 11.00 -13.01
C SER A 193 -17.74 12.09 -11.95
N ASP A 194 -18.62 13.11 -11.97
CA ASP A 194 -18.62 14.19 -10.98
C ASP A 194 -18.76 13.68 -9.53
N GLU A 195 -19.53 12.61 -9.32
CA GLU A 195 -19.68 12.01 -7.99
C GLU A 195 -18.40 11.32 -7.52
N GLU A 196 -17.70 10.64 -8.43
CA GLU A 196 -16.43 9.98 -8.15
C GLU A 196 -15.32 11.00 -7.90
N GLN A 197 -15.24 12.04 -8.73
CA GLN A 197 -14.32 13.15 -8.55
C GLN A 197 -14.47 13.79 -7.16
N LYS A 198 -15.71 14.00 -6.71
CA LYS A 198 -15.96 14.51 -5.35
C LYS A 198 -15.43 13.56 -4.27
N LYS A 199 -15.64 12.26 -4.40
CA LYS A 199 -15.12 11.27 -3.42
C LYS A 199 -13.59 11.24 -3.40
N ILE A 200 -12.96 11.40 -4.56
CA ILE A 200 -11.51 11.51 -4.71
C ILE A 200 -10.99 12.76 -3.99
N ILE A 201 -11.56 13.94 -4.27
CA ILE A 201 -11.21 15.21 -3.61
C ILE A 201 -11.30 15.10 -2.09
N LEU A 202 -12.40 14.54 -1.58
CA LEU A 202 -12.61 14.37 -0.14
C LEU A 202 -11.60 13.39 0.48
N SER A 203 -11.19 12.36 -0.26
CA SER A 203 -10.18 11.39 0.19
C SER A 203 -8.79 12.01 0.22
N TYR A 204 -8.40 12.76 -0.83
CA TYR A 204 -7.14 13.51 -0.85
C TYR A 204 -7.09 14.59 0.23
N PHE A 205 -8.22 15.25 0.52
CA PHE A 205 -8.31 16.17 1.65
C PHE A 205 -8.01 15.47 2.98
N LEU A 206 -8.63 14.30 3.23
CA LEU A 206 -8.39 13.54 4.46
C LEU A 206 -6.94 13.04 4.57
N LYS A 207 -6.34 12.60 3.47
CA LYS A 207 -4.91 12.23 3.42
C LYS A 207 -4.02 13.40 3.79
N SER A 208 -4.21 14.53 3.11
CA SER A 208 -3.43 15.75 3.30
C SER A 208 -3.62 16.31 4.71
N PHE A 209 -4.83 16.24 5.25
CA PHE A 209 -5.13 16.60 6.62
C PHE A 209 -4.41 15.70 7.62
N ALA A 210 -4.44 14.39 7.41
CA ALA A 210 -3.79 13.44 8.31
C ALA A 210 -2.26 13.68 8.37
N THR A 211 -1.61 13.78 7.21
CA THR A 211 -0.16 14.01 7.11
C THR A 211 0.26 15.42 7.56
N ALA A 212 -0.67 16.39 7.54
CA ALA A 212 -0.41 17.73 8.05
C ALA A 212 -0.33 17.77 9.59
N LEU A 213 -0.86 16.77 10.30
CA LEU A 213 -0.82 16.71 11.75
C LEU A 213 0.58 16.30 12.24
N ASP A 214 1.08 15.14 11.79
CA ASP A 214 2.43 14.66 12.04
C ASP A 214 2.86 13.59 11.01
N THR A 215 4.10 13.10 11.12
CA THR A 215 4.71 12.15 10.19
C THR A 215 4.14 10.73 10.25
N HIS A 216 3.33 10.39 11.26
CA HIS A 216 2.81 9.04 11.48
C HIS A 216 1.28 8.96 11.47
N THR A 217 0.59 10.09 11.32
CA THR A 217 -0.86 10.15 11.14
C THR A 217 -1.19 10.03 9.66
N ASN A 218 -1.85 8.93 9.29
CA ASN A 218 -2.22 8.64 7.91
C ASN A 218 -3.73 8.35 7.81
N TYR A 219 -4.33 8.74 6.68
CA TYR A 219 -5.67 8.33 6.31
C TYR A 219 -5.56 7.29 5.19
N PHE A 220 -6.22 6.15 5.39
CA PHE A 220 -6.29 5.10 4.40
C PHE A 220 -7.70 4.99 3.83
N THR A 221 -7.80 4.89 2.51
CA THR A 221 -8.99 4.37 1.84
C THR A 221 -9.21 2.89 2.22
N PRO A 222 -10.39 2.30 1.98
CA PRO A 222 -10.63 0.88 2.29
C PRO A 222 -9.60 -0.08 1.67
N SER A 223 -9.20 0.18 0.41
CA SER A 223 -8.15 -0.59 -0.27
C SER A 223 -6.80 -0.42 0.44
N GLU A 224 -6.37 0.81 0.68
CA GLU A 224 -5.10 1.09 1.35
C GLU A 224 -5.04 0.50 2.76
N ALA A 225 -6.15 0.55 3.50
CA ALA A 225 -6.27 -0.04 4.82
C ALA A 225 -6.11 -1.56 4.76
N SER A 226 -6.71 -2.21 3.75
CA SER A 226 -6.54 -3.64 3.50
C SER A 226 -5.08 -4.00 3.21
N GLN A 227 -4.40 -3.24 2.33
CA GLN A 227 -2.98 -3.44 2.02
C GLN A 227 -2.08 -3.24 3.24
N PHE A 228 -2.32 -2.19 4.02
CA PHE A 228 -1.60 -1.92 5.25
C PHE A 228 -1.78 -3.07 6.26
N MET A 229 -3.00 -3.57 6.42
CA MET A 229 -3.26 -4.71 7.32
C MET A 229 -2.58 -5.99 6.86
N ILE A 230 -2.47 -6.23 5.55
CA ILE A 230 -1.70 -7.37 5.00
C ILE A 230 -0.23 -7.25 5.39
N HIS A 231 0.38 -6.07 5.22
CA HIS A 231 1.77 -5.82 5.59
C HIS A 231 2.01 -5.99 7.09
N VAL A 232 1.14 -5.44 7.93
CA VAL A 232 1.28 -5.56 9.39
C VAL A 232 1.10 -7.01 9.86
N GLN A 233 0.12 -7.74 9.31
CA GLN A 233 -0.21 -9.09 9.77
C GLN A 233 0.56 -10.21 9.03
N GLN A 234 1.30 -9.89 7.97
CA GLN A 234 1.99 -10.85 7.08
C GLN A 234 1.08 -12.01 6.65
N ARG A 235 -0.18 -11.67 6.33
CA ARG A 235 -1.21 -12.60 5.87
C ARG A 235 -2.19 -11.90 4.96
N LEU A 236 -2.77 -12.65 4.03
CA LEU A 236 -3.83 -12.15 3.16
C LEU A 236 -4.87 -13.23 2.87
N PHE A 237 -6.05 -12.80 2.42
CA PHE A 237 -7.03 -13.70 1.82
C PHE A 237 -7.01 -13.56 0.31
N GLY A 238 -6.78 -14.66 -0.40
CA GLY A 238 -6.66 -14.66 -1.85
C GLY A 238 -6.34 -16.04 -2.38
N ILE A 239 -5.74 -16.09 -3.57
CA ILE A 239 -5.38 -17.37 -4.21
C ILE A 239 -3.98 -17.86 -3.83
N GLY A 240 -3.10 -17.00 -3.31
CA GLY A 240 -1.72 -17.39 -2.97
C GLY A 240 -0.81 -17.55 -4.19
N ALA A 241 -0.82 -16.56 -5.07
CA ALA A 241 0.08 -16.48 -6.23
C ALA A 241 0.71 -15.09 -6.30
N GLN A 242 1.96 -15.03 -6.72
CA GLN A 242 2.68 -13.80 -7.03
C GLN A 242 2.52 -13.50 -8.52
N LEU A 243 2.08 -12.29 -8.82
CA LEU A 243 1.82 -11.83 -10.18
C LEU A 243 2.89 -10.85 -10.63
N ARG A 244 3.10 -10.78 -11.93
CA ARG A 244 3.91 -9.76 -12.60
C ARG A 244 3.13 -9.19 -13.78
N ASP A 245 3.10 -7.87 -13.84
CA ASP A 245 2.51 -7.10 -14.93
C ASP A 245 3.19 -7.43 -16.28
N SER A 246 2.37 -7.71 -17.29
CA SER A 246 2.78 -7.94 -18.66
C SER A 246 1.79 -7.26 -19.62
N LEU A 247 2.20 -7.01 -20.86
CA LEU A 247 1.34 -6.31 -21.83
C LEU A 247 0.02 -7.05 -22.11
N ASN A 248 0.07 -8.38 -22.06
CA ASN A 248 -1.06 -9.24 -22.41
C ASN A 248 -1.73 -9.85 -21.16
N GLY A 249 -1.71 -9.13 -20.03
CA GLY A 249 -2.30 -9.56 -18.75
C GLY A 249 -1.28 -9.76 -17.65
N PHE A 250 -1.62 -10.52 -16.61
CA PHE A 250 -0.75 -10.71 -15.44
C PHE A 250 -0.16 -12.12 -15.41
N SER A 251 1.16 -12.23 -15.55
CA SER A 251 1.86 -13.51 -15.49
C SER A 251 2.04 -14.00 -14.05
N ILE A 252 1.81 -15.29 -13.80
CA ILE A 252 2.10 -15.93 -12.52
C ILE A 252 3.59 -16.24 -12.44
N VAL A 253 4.32 -15.58 -11.54
CA VAL A 253 5.76 -15.81 -11.36
C VAL A 253 6.06 -16.84 -10.28
N ARG A 254 5.20 -16.93 -9.26
CA ARG A 254 5.36 -17.86 -8.14
C ARG A 254 3.99 -18.26 -7.60
N ILE A 255 3.86 -19.51 -7.17
CA ILE A 255 2.72 -19.99 -6.41
C ILE A 255 3.20 -20.24 -4.97
N LEU A 256 2.47 -19.73 -4.00
CA LEU A 256 2.83 -19.86 -2.59
C LEU A 256 2.43 -21.24 -2.07
N ASP A 257 3.36 -21.87 -1.36
CA ASP A 257 3.13 -23.15 -0.71
C ASP A 257 1.98 -23.04 0.30
N ASN A 258 1.19 -24.11 0.43
CA ASN A 258 -0.02 -24.17 1.27
C ASN A 258 -1.16 -23.19 0.90
N GLY A 259 -0.95 -22.27 -0.06
CA GLY A 259 -1.97 -21.36 -0.59
C GLY A 259 -3.04 -22.07 -1.45
N PRO A 260 -4.20 -21.44 -1.72
CA PRO A 260 -5.25 -22.07 -2.55
C PRO A 260 -4.83 -22.43 -3.98
N ALA A 261 -3.94 -21.66 -4.61
CA ALA A 261 -3.47 -21.88 -5.97
C ALA A 261 -2.54 -23.10 -6.10
N SER A 262 -1.84 -23.48 -5.03
CA SER A 262 -1.05 -24.72 -5.01
C SER A 262 -1.96 -25.96 -4.86
N LYS A 263 -3.18 -25.79 -4.33
CA LYS A 263 -4.14 -26.88 -4.17
C LYS A 263 -4.78 -27.23 -5.51
N GLY A 264 -4.43 -28.41 -6.02
CA GLY A 264 -5.04 -28.99 -7.21
C GLY A 264 -4.35 -28.66 -8.54
N ASN A 265 -3.17 -28.03 -8.53
CA ASN A 265 -2.30 -27.83 -9.71
C ASN A 265 -3.00 -27.23 -10.95
N LYS A 266 -4.06 -26.43 -10.75
CA LYS A 266 -4.82 -25.82 -11.84
C LYS A 266 -4.09 -24.65 -12.49
N LEU A 267 -3.33 -23.90 -11.68
CA LEU A 267 -2.47 -22.82 -12.12
C LEU A 267 -1.01 -23.29 -12.19
N LYS A 268 -0.26 -22.73 -13.12
CA LYS A 268 1.16 -22.98 -13.34
C LYS A 268 1.92 -21.66 -13.42
N ILE A 269 3.22 -21.73 -13.15
CA ILE A 269 4.14 -20.62 -13.42
C ILE A 269 4.07 -20.30 -14.92
N ASN A 270 4.12 -19.01 -15.24
CA ASN A 270 3.97 -18.40 -16.57
C ASN A 270 2.55 -18.40 -17.17
N ASP A 271 1.53 -18.92 -16.47
CA ASP A 271 0.14 -18.66 -16.88
C ASP A 271 -0.13 -17.14 -16.87
N LYS A 272 -0.79 -16.63 -17.90
CA LYS A 272 -1.15 -15.21 -18.03
C LYS A 272 -2.63 -15.01 -17.71
N ILE A 273 -2.95 -14.34 -16.62
CA ILE A 273 -4.32 -13.99 -16.24
C ILE A 273 -4.79 -12.83 -17.11
N VAL A 274 -5.87 -13.06 -17.87
CA VAL A 274 -6.46 -12.08 -18.80
C VAL A 274 -7.84 -11.61 -18.39
N ALA A 275 -8.55 -12.35 -17.55
CA ALA A 275 -9.79 -11.89 -16.91
C ALA A 275 -9.98 -12.50 -15.52
N VAL A 276 -10.74 -11.80 -14.68
CA VAL A 276 -11.12 -12.21 -13.32
C VAL A 276 -12.64 -12.02 -13.19
N ASP A 277 -13.38 -13.07 -12.85
CA ASP A 277 -14.86 -13.06 -12.76
C ASP A 277 -15.56 -12.51 -14.02
N ASN A 278 -14.96 -12.79 -15.19
CA ASN A 278 -15.33 -12.31 -16.53
C ASN A 278 -15.02 -10.84 -16.82
N GLU A 279 -14.38 -10.13 -15.88
CA GLU A 279 -13.87 -8.78 -16.09
C GLU A 279 -12.47 -8.86 -16.72
N PRO A 280 -12.27 -8.29 -17.93
CA PRO A 280 -10.96 -8.27 -18.56
C PRO A 280 -9.96 -7.46 -17.74
N VAL A 281 -8.83 -8.05 -17.37
CA VAL A 281 -7.79 -7.38 -16.57
C VAL A 281 -6.59 -6.94 -17.41
N VAL A 282 -6.57 -7.28 -18.70
CA VAL A 282 -5.56 -6.78 -19.64
C VAL A 282 -5.75 -5.28 -19.81
N GLY A 283 -4.84 -4.48 -19.25
CA GLY A 283 -5.03 -3.03 -19.25
C GLY A 283 -5.11 -2.40 -17.86
N MET A 284 -5.43 -3.21 -16.85
CA MET A 284 -5.52 -2.70 -15.47
C MET A 284 -4.16 -2.46 -14.86
N ASP A 285 -4.14 -1.67 -13.78
CA ASP A 285 -2.99 -1.65 -12.88
C ASP A 285 -2.89 -3.01 -12.16
N ILE A 286 -1.67 -3.42 -11.81
CA ILE A 286 -1.47 -4.68 -11.09
C ILE A 286 -2.18 -4.68 -9.74
N THR A 287 -2.29 -3.52 -9.10
CA THR A 287 -2.95 -3.35 -7.79
C THR A 287 -4.44 -3.65 -7.91
N GLU A 288 -5.12 -3.07 -8.90
CA GLU A 288 -6.55 -3.32 -9.19
C GLU A 288 -6.82 -4.79 -9.50
N ALA A 289 -6.01 -5.39 -10.37
CA ALA A 289 -6.15 -6.80 -10.72
C ALA A 289 -5.94 -7.72 -9.51
N VAL A 290 -4.97 -7.39 -8.64
CA VAL A 290 -4.74 -8.10 -7.39
C VAL A 290 -5.94 -7.96 -6.44
N GLU A 291 -6.62 -6.81 -6.42
CA GLU A 291 -7.82 -6.60 -5.61
C GLU A 291 -8.99 -7.48 -6.09
N LEU A 292 -9.22 -7.57 -7.40
CA LEU A 292 -10.25 -8.47 -7.96
C LEU A 292 -9.97 -9.95 -7.64
N ILE A 293 -8.70 -10.35 -7.67
CA ILE A 293 -8.28 -11.72 -7.36
C ILE A 293 -8.40 -12.02 -5.87
N ARG A 294 -8.14 -11.03 -5.02
CA ARG A 294 -8.33 -11.10 -3.57
C ARG A 294 -9.82 -11.02 -3.22
N GLY A 295 -10.12 -11.31 -1.97
CA GLY A 295 -11.49 -11.35 -1.47
C GLY A 295 -11.62 -12.23 -0.25
N GLU A 296 -12.82 -12.25 0.32
CA GLU A 296 -13.07 -12.91 1.58
C GLU A 296 -12.82 -14.43 1.51
N LYS A 297 -12.35 -14.98 2.63
CA LYS A 297 -12.11 -16.42 2.78
C LYS A 297 -13.37 -17.23 2.45
N GLY A 298 -13.21 -18.25 1.61
CA GLY A 298 -14.29 -19.15 1.22
C GLY A 298 -15.09 -18.70 0.01
N THR A 299 -14.91 -17.46 -0.47
CA THR A 299 -15.51 -17.02 -1.74
C THR A 299 -14.80 -17.66 -2.94
N LYS A 300 -15.48 -17.72 -4.08
CA LYS A 300 -14.91 -18.24 -5.34
C LYS A 300 -14.47 -17.11 -6.25
N VAL A 301 -13.41 -17.36 -7.01
CA VAL A 301 -12.93 -16.50 -8.09
C VAL A 301 -12.73 -17.33 -9.34
N LEU A 302 -13.20 -16.81 -10.48
CA LEU A 302 -12.99 -17.38 -11.80
C LEU A 302 -11.86 -16.64 -12.51
N LEU A 303 -10.73 -17.30 -12.72
CA LEU A 303 -9.63 -16.75 -13.49
C LEU A 303 -9.68 -17.27 -14.91
N THR A 304 -9.65 -16.38 -15.90
CA THR A 304 -9.40 -16.74 -17.28
C THR A 304 -7.91 -16.55 -17.57
N ILE A 305 -7.23 -17.63 -17.91
CA ILE A 305 -5.79 -17.63 -18.18
C ILE A 305 -5.48 -17.98 -19.63
N LEU A 306 -4.34 -17.49 -20.12
CA LEU A 306 -3.67 -17.98 -21.32
C LEU A 306 -2.46 -18.80 -20.88
N ARG A 307 -2.39 -20.05 -21.36
CA ARG A 307 -1.27 -20.96 -21.10
C ARG A 307 -0.57 -21.26 -22.42
N GLU A 308 0.75 -21.08 -22.43
CA GLU A 308 1.59 -21.50 -23.55
C GLU A 308 1.75 -23.02 -23.52
N THR A 309 1.41 -23.67 -24.63
CA THR A 309 1.61 -25.11 -24.83
C THR A 309 2.99 -25.38 -25.45
N GLN A 310 3.41 -26.65 -25.49
CA GLN A 310 4.69 -27.04 -26.08
C GLN A 310 4.82 -26.67 -27.57
N ASP A 311 3.68 -26.54 -28.27
CA ASP A 311 3.62 -26.14 -29.68
C ASP A 311 3.59 -24.61 -29.88
N GLN A 312 3.89 -23.82 -28.84
CA GLN A 312 3.82 -22.35 -28.82
C GLN A 312 2.43 -21.78 -29.15
N THR A 313 1.38 -22.60 -29.04
CA THR A 313 0.00 -22.13 -29.15
C THR A 313 -0.50 -21.73 -27.76
N SER A 314 -1.25 -20.62 -27.68
CA SER A 314 -1.84 -20.13 -26.44
C SER A 314 -3.25 -20.71 -26.26
N GLU A 315 -3.45 -21.53 -25.24
CA GLU A 315 -4.76 -22.06 -24.86
C GLU A 315 -5.43 -21.15 -23.82
N LYS A 316 -6.71 -20.84 -24.02
CA LYS A 316 -7.52 -20.06 -23.07
C LYS A 316 -8.28 -20.99 -22.13
N ILE A 317 -7.99 -20.93 -20.83
CA ILE A 317 -8.53 -21.85 -19.81
C ILE A 317 -9.22 -21.04 -18.70
N ASN A 318 -10.39 -21.50 -18.26
CA ASN A 318 -11.08 -20.95 -17.09
C ASN A 318 -10.78 -21.79 -15.85
N VAL A 319 -10.28 -21.15 -14.80
CA VAL A 319 -9.83 -21.78 -13.56
C VAL A 319 -10.60 -21.19 -12.39
N GLU A 320 -11.51 -21.96 -11.81
CA GLU A 320 -12.19 -21.59 -10.57
C GLU A 320 -11.35 -22.00 -9.35
N LEU A 321 -11.10 -21.04 -8.47
CA LEU A 321 -10.41 -21.20 -7.18
C LEU A 321 -11.27 -20.70 -6.03
N THR A 322 -11.10 -21.31 -4.86
CA THR A 322 -11.70 -20.82 -3.61
C THR A 322 -10.67 -20.00 -2.87
N ARG A 323 -10.97 -18.74 -2.57
CA ARG A 323 -10.10 -17.83 -1.83
C ARG A 323 -9.89 -18.35 -0.41
N GLY A 324 -8.65 -18.29 0.05
CA GLY A 324 -8.25 -18.85 1.33
C GLY A 324 -7.21 -17.98 2.02
N GLU A 325 -6.93 -18.33 3.26
CA GLU A 325 -5.85 -17.70 4.02
C GLU A 325 -4.50 -18.09 3.41
N VAL A 326 -3.68 -17.09 3.17
CA VAL A 326 -2.31 -17.23 2.68
C VAL A 326 -1.41 -16.60 3.72
N VAL A 327 -0.57 -17.43 4.33
CA VAL A 327 0.44 -17.00 5.30
C VAL A 327 1.76 -16.83 4.56
N LEU A 328 2.38 -15.66 4.71
CA LEU A 328 3.67 -15.38 4.11
C LEU A 328 4.78 -15.83 5.08
N GLU A 329 4.96 -17.15 5.25
CA GLU A 329 5.86 -17.72 6.26
C GLU A 329 7.31 -17.22 6.12
N GLU A 330 7.82 -17.16 4.89
CA GLU A 330 9.16 -16.67 4.57
C GLU A 330 9.38 -15.20 4.95
N SER A 331 8.31 -14.42 5.08
CA SER A 331 8.38 -13.00 5.42
C SER A 331 8.21 -12.72 6.92
N ARG A 332 8.22 -13.76 7.77
CA ARG A 332 7.97 -13.63 9.21
C ARG A 332 9.25 -13.72 10.03
N LEU A 333 9.90 -14.88 9.98
CA LEU A 333 11.11 -15.18 10.74
C LEU A 333 12.00 -16.09 9.89
N GLU A 334 13.21 -15.65 9.59
CA GLU A 334 14.26 -16.50 9.03
C GLU A 334 15.26 -16.90 10.13
N SER A 335 15.73 -18.14 10.09
CA SER A 335 16.74 -18.64 11.01
C SER A 335 17.90 -19.27 10.27
N SER A 336 19.13 -18.86 10.56
CA SER A 336 20.36 -19.51 10.10
C SER A 336 21.31 -19.75 11.28
N LEU A 337 22.25 -20.67 11.09
CA LEU A 337 23.22 -21.05 12.10
C LEU A 337 24.62 -20.83 11.55
N GLU A 338 25.47 -20.19 12.36
CA GLU A 338 26.89 -20.04 12.08
C GLU A 338 27.70 -20.88 13.08
N PRO A 339 28.57 -21.79 12.62
CA PRO A 339 29.46 -22.53 13.50
C PRO A 339 30.38 -21.59 14.29
N PHE A 340 30.48 -21.80 15.61
CA PHE A 340 31.33 -21.01 16.49
C PHE A 340 31.89 -21.86 17.62
N ALA A 341 33.20 -22.07 17.63
CA ALA A 341 33.90 -22.96 18.57
C ALA A 341 33.28 -24.37 18.62
N ASP A 342 32.91 -24.85 19.80
CA ASP A 342 32.24 -26.14 20.06
C ASP A 342 30.70 -26.06 19.91
N GLY A 343 30.18 -25.00 19.30
CA GLY A 343 28.76 -24.75 19.18
C GLY A 343 28.37 -23.90 17.97
N VAL A 344 27.24 -23.20 18.10
CA VAL A 344 26.69 -22.36 17.04
C VAL A 344 26.23 -21.00 17.58
N ILE A 345 26.26 -19.99 16.72
CA ILE A 345 25.53 -18.73 16.90
C ILE A 345 24.29 -18.79 16.01
N ALA A 346 23.12 -18.51 16.59
CA ALA A 346 21.87 -18.43 15.83
C ALA A 346 21.66 -17.01 15.33
N HIS A 347 21.41 -16.86 14.03
CA HIS A 347 20.97 -15.62 13.42
C HIS A 347 19.47 -15.70 13.14
N LEU A 348 18.68 -14.86 13.81
CA LEU A 348 17.23 -14.84 13.74
C LEU A 348 16.79 -13.50 13.15
N SER A 349 16.32 -13.50 11.90
CA SER A 349 15.82 -12.29 11.22
C SER A 349 14.31 -12.19 11.39
N LEU A 350 13.84 -11.25 12.21
CA LEU A 350 12.41 -11.01 12.42
C LEU A 350 11.98 -9.79 11.60
N PHE A 351 11.10 -10.00 10.61
CA PHE A 351 10.72 -8.95 9.65
C PHE A 351 9.50 -8.11 10.09
N SER A 352 8.71 -8.59 11.05
CA SER A 352 7.57 -7.84 11.62
C SER A 352 7.19 -8.40 12.98
N PHE A 353 6.57 -7.58 13.84
CA PHE A 353 5.90 -8.03 15.05
C PHE A 353 4.45 -8.45 14.75
N TYR A 354 4.20 -9.74 14.55
CA TYR A 354 2.92 -10.31 14.12
C TYR A 354 2.32 -11.26 15.16
N GLN A 355 0.98 -11.40 15.10
CA GLN A 355 0.23 -12.37 15.89
C GLN A 355 -0.99 -12.84 15.10
N ASP A 356 -1.20 -14.16 15.07
CA ASP A 356 -2.37 -14.81 14.49
C ASP A 356 -2.85 -15.98 15.38
N PRO A 357 -3.95 -16.68 15.03
CA PRO A 357 -4.51 -17.75 15.87
C PRO A 357 -3.59 -18.96 16.11
N LYS A 358 -2.58 -19.17 15.27
CA LYS A 358 -1.70 -20.35 15.31
C LYS A 358 -0.26 -20.01 15.69
N SER A 359 0.19 -18.78 15.41
CA SER A 359 1.59 -18.37 15.54
C SER A 359 1.70 -16.88 15.86
N SER A 360 2.84 -16.50 16.43
CA SER A 360 3.20 -15.15 16.83
C SER A 360 4.71 -14.99 16.80
N SER A 361 5.20 -13.76 16.69
CA SER A 361 6.65 -13.49 16.70
C SER A 361 7.33 -14.11 17.92
N ALA A 362 6.72 -13.96 19.11
CA ALA A 362 7.28 -14.52 20.33
C ALA A 362 7.25 -16.06 20.35
N SER A 363 6.16 -16.69 19.90
CA SER A 363 6.08 -18.17 19.85
C SER A 363 7.06 -18.76 18.85
N ASP A 364 7.26 -18.11 17.71
CA ASP A 364 8.07 -18.62 16.62
C ASP A 364 9.56 -18.48 16.92
N ILE A 365 9.98 -17.33 17.48
CA ILE A 365 11.34 -17.15 18.00
C ILE A 365 11.61 -18.16 19.11
N LYS A 366 10.67 -18.31 20.06
CA LYS A 366 10.81 -19.30 21.14
C LYS A 366 10.98 -20.71 20.61
N LYS A 367 10.19 -21.10 19.62
CA LYS A 367 10.29 -22.41 18.99
C LYS A 367 11.64 -22.59 18.29
N ALA A 368 12.09 -21.59 17.52
CA ALA A 368 13.39 -21.62 16.87
C ALA A 368 14.54 -21.80 17.87
N ILE A 369 14.55 -21.02 18.97
CA ILE A 369 15.54 -21.14 20.04
C ILE A 369 15.54 -22.56 20.64
N GLN A 370 14.36 -23.08 20.98
CA GLN A 370 14.23 -24.42 21.58
C GLN A 370 14.69 -25.52 20.63
N ASP A 371 14.36 -25.42 19.35
CA ASP A 371 14.76 -26.42 18.36
C ASP A 371 16.26 -26.36 18.08
N ILE A 372 16.88 -25.18 18.12
CA ILE A 372 18.34 -25.03 18.02
C ILE A 372 19.04 -25.62 19.25
N GLN A 373 18.56 -25.31 20.46
CA GLN A 373 19.13 -25.84 21.72
C GLN A 373 19.05 -27.37 21.84
N LYS A 374 18.03 -28.00 21.25
CA LYS A 374 17.90 -29.46 21.23
C LYS A 374 18.93 -30.13 20.31
N ASN A 375 19.26 -29.48 19.20
CA ASN A 375 20.07 -30.07 18.13
C ASN A 375 21.53 -29.60 18.16
N HIS A 376 21.81 -28.47 18.80
CA HIS A 376 23.11 -27.81 18.80
C HIS A 376 23.42 -27.17 20.16
N ASN A 377 24.72 -27.03 20.44
CA ASN A 377 25.24 -26.27 21.57
C ASN A 377 25.17 -24.77 21.25
N LEU A 378 24.03 -24.13 21.55
CA LEU A 378 23.81 -22.71 21.27
C LEU A 378 24.69 -21.83 22.17
N LYS A 379 25.53 -20.99 21.58
CA LYS A 379 26.47 -20.10 22.30
C LYS A 379 26.04 -18.64 22.32
N GLY A 380 25.19 -18.23 21.39
CA GLY A 380 24.75 -16.84 21.26
C GLY A 380 23.64 -16.69 20.24
N ILE A 381 22.90 -15.58 20.34
CA ILE A 381 21.85 -15.21 19.40
C ILE A 381 22.15 -13.82 18.83
N VAL A 382 22.00 -13.68 17.51
CA VAL A 382 21.85 -12.40 16.81
C VAL A 382 20.38 -12.28 16.41
N LEU A 383 19.69 -11.28 16.94
CA LEU A 383 18.32 -10.93 16.54
C LEU A 383 18.40 -9.76 15.56
N ASP A 384 18.18 -10.03 14.27
CA ASP A 384 18.23 -9.03 13.21
C ASP A 384 16.85 -8.39 12.98
N LEU A 385 16.78 -7.09 13.21
CA LEU A 385 15.61 -6.24 13.07
C LEU A 385 15.81 -5.15 12.00
N ARG A 386 16.90 -5.17 11.21
CA ARG A 386 17.20 -4.11 10.21
C ARG A 386 16.09 -3.90 9.19
N ASN A 387 15.40 -4.97 8.82
CA ASN A 387 14.29 -4.95 7.86
C ASN A 387 12.92 -4.98 8.55
N ASN A 388 12.87 -4.71 9.86
CA ASN A 388 11.64 -4.73 10.65
C ASN A 388 11.03 -3.32 10.74
N SER A 389 9.90 -3.11 10.06
CA SER A 389 9.16 -1.84 10.07
C SER A 389 8.26 -1.63 11.31
N GLY A 390 8.28 -2.56 12.27
CA GLY A 390 7.44 -2.56 13.46
C GLY A 390 6.35 -3.63 13.42
N GLY A 391 5.21 -3.34 14.04
CA GLY A 391 4.06 -4.25 14.11
C GLY A 391 3.28 -4.12 15.43
N LEU A 392 2.76 -5.23 15.92
CA LEU A 392 1.94 -5.28 17.12
C LEU A 392 2.78 -5.05 18.38
N LEU A 393 2.51 -3.95 19.09
CA LEU A 393 3.18 -3.61 20.35
C LEU A 393 3.15 -4.75 21.41
N PRO A 394 2.04 -5.49 21.61
CA PRO A 394 2.04 -6.64 22.51
C PRO A 394 3.10 -7.69 22.15
N GLN A 395 3.37 -7.90 20.86
CA GLN A 395 4.38 -8.85 20.41
C GLN A 395 5.80 -8.33 20.63
N ALA A 396 6.06 -7.04 20.49
CA ALA A 396 7.35 -6.46 20.90
C ALA A 396 7.62 -6.71 22.40
N VAL A 397 6.59 -6.57 23.24
CA VAL A 397 6.70 -6.87 24.68
C VAL A 397 6.93 -8.36 24.92
N SER A 398 6.18 -9.24 24.25
CA SER A 398 6.34 -10.70 24.40
C SER A 398 7.68 -11.22 23.87
N VAL A 399 8.20 -10.69 22.75
CA VAL A 399 9.54 -11.02 22.23
C VAL A 399 10.61 -10.56 23.22
N THR A 400 10.47 -9.37 23.79
CA THR A 400 11.40 -8.89 24.84
C THR A 400 11.39 -9.85 26.05
N GLY A 401 10.21 -10.34 26.45
CA GLY A 401 10.05 -11.31 27.54
C GLY A 401 10.79 -12.64 27.34
N LEU A 402 11.19 -12.98 26.11
CA LEU A 402 12.02 -14.17 25.86
C LEU A 402 13.44 -14.04 26.43
N PHE A 403 13.89 -12.81 26.67
CA PHE A 403 15.28 -12.49 27.04
C PHE A 403 15.40 -11.78 28.40
N ILE A 404 14.27 -11.47 29.06
CA ILE A 404 14.25 -10.81 30.37
C ILE A 404 13.33 -11.53 31.35
N THR A 405 13.61 -11.41 32.64
CA THR A 405 12.79 -12.03 33.70
C THR A 405 11.63 -11.14 34.12
N LYS A 406 11.89 -9.90 34.52
CA LYS A 406 10.87 -8.94 34.97
C LYS A 406 11.33 -7.53 34.68
N GLY A 407 10.38 -6.64 34.40
CA GLY A 407 10.66 -5.23 34.19
C GLY A 407 9.58 -4.57 33.37
N ILE A 408 9.52 -3.24 33.41
CA ILE A 408 8.71 -2.47 32.46
C ILE A 408 9.45 -2.49 31.12
N VAL A 409 8.78 -2.95 30.07
CA VAL A 409 9.34 -2.96 28.71
C VAL A 409 9.07 -1.63 28.03
N VAL A 410 7.86 -1.10 28.16
CA VAL A 410 7.45 0.15 27.51
C VAL A 410 6.43 0.90 28.36
N SER A 411 6.48 2.24 28.29
CA SER A 411 5.52 3.13 28.91
C SER A 411 4.80 3.95 27.83
N ILE A 412 3.47 3.94 27.85
CA ILE A 412 2.62 4.63 26.89
C ILE A 412 1.92 5.75 27.61
N LYS A 413 1.97 6.97 27.07
CA LYS A 413 1.18 8.11 27.57
C LYS A 413 0.14 8.48 26.52
N ASP A 414 -1.13 8.44 26.91
CA ASP A 414 -2.22 8.84 26.01
C ASP A 414 -2.44 10.36 26.00
N ASN A 415 -3.38 10.80 25.16
CA ASN A 415 -3.72 12.21 25.01
C ASN A 415 -4.43 12.83 26.24
N SER A 416 -4.87 12.01 27.20
CA SER A 416 -5.42 12.44 28.48
C SER A 416 -4.34 12.59 29.56
N GLY A 417 -3.11 12.18 29.24
CA GLY A 417 -1.97 12.19 30.14
C GLY A 417 -1.85 10.92 30.98
N LYS A 418 -2.74 9.94 30.81
CA LYS A 418 -2.67 8.65 31.52
C LYS A 418 -1.49 7.85 31.01
N VAL A 419 -0.69 7.33 31.94
CA VAL A 419 0.47 6.48 31.65
C VAL A 419 0.12 5.02 31.91
N GLN A 420 0.43 4.15 30.95
CA GLN A 420 0.33 2.71 31.06
C GLN A 420 1.70 2.07 30.87
N HIS A 421 2.07 1.16 31.77
CA HIS A 421 3.29 0.37 31.65
C HIS A 421 2.96 -1.02 31.14
N LEU A 422 3.60 -1.44 30.05
CA LEU A 422 3.54 -2.80 29.56
C LEU A 422 4.80 -3.57 29.96
N ARG A 423 4.61 -4.83 30.30
CA ARG A 423 5.64 -5.76 30.76
C ARG A 423 5.24 -7.17 30.36
N ASP A 424 6.23 -8.04 30.19
CA ASP A 424 5.97 -9.46 30.20
C ASP A 424 5.64 -9.92 31.62
N THR A 425 4.64 -10.79 31.75
CA THR A 425 4.17 -11.31 33.04
C THR A 425 4.56 -12.77 33.27
N ASP A 426 4.96 -13.48 32.22
CA ASP A 426 5.31 -14.90 32.32
C ASP A 426 6.66 -15.10 33.02
N GLY A 427 7.59 -14.18 32.79
CA GLY A 427 8.89 -14.11 33.46
C GLY A 427 9.80 -15.32 33.23
N LYS A 428 9.50 -16.11 32.20
CA LYS A 428 10.27 -17.28 31.78
C LYS A 428 11.07 -16.93 30.53
N MET A 429 12.36 -16.70 30.73
CA MET A 429 13.30 -16.53 29.63
C MET A 429 13.39 -17.81 28.81
N SER A 430 13.48 -17.64 27.50
CA SER A 430 13.81 -18.72 26.56
C SER A 430 15.31 -18.76 26.26
N TRP A 431 16.02 -17.65 26.48
CA TRP A 431 17.48 -17.56 26.36
C TRP A 431 18.04 -16.60 27.42
N ASP A 432 19.06 -17.03 28.16
CA ASP A 432 19.75 -16.27 29.20
C ASP A 432 21.23 -15.97 28.87
N GLY A 433 21.69 -16.41 27.69
CA GLY A 433 23.05 -16.21 27.23
C GLY A 433 23.26 -14.93 26.41
N PRO A 434 24.40 -14.80 25.72
CA PRO A 434 24.72 -13.62 24.91
C PRO A 434 23.69 -13.36 23.81
N LEU A 435 23.21 -12.11 23.72
CA LEU A 435 22.30 -11.62 22.70
C LEU A 435 22.87 -10.35 22.08
N VAL A 436 22.86 -10.30 20.75
CA VAL A 436 23.12 -9.09 19.96
C VAL A 436 21.84 -8.76 19.20
N VAL A 437 21.46 -7.48 19.15
CA VAL A 437 20.34 -7.00 18.34
C VAL A 437 20.92 -6.15 17.22
N LEU A 438 20.55 -6.46 15.98
CA LEU A 438 21.05 -5.80 14.77
C LEU A 438 19.98 -4.95 14.09
#